data_AF-A0A7L0A2V0-F1
#
_entry.id   AF-A0A7L0A2V0-F1
#
_cell.length_a   1.000
_cell.length_b   1.000
_cell.length_c   1.000
_cell.angle_alpha   90.00
_cell.angle_beta   90.00
_cell.angle_gamma   90.00
#
_symmetry.space_group_name_H-M   'P 1'
#
loop_
_entity.id
_entity.type
_entity.pdbx_description
1 polymer ?
#
loop_
_entity_poly.entity_id
_entity_poly.type
_entity_poly.pdbx_seq_one_letter_code
_entity_poly.pdbx_strand_id
1 'polypeptide(L)'
;RIDDCFCASRKLDAVATEAKFKQDLGFRMLNCGRTDLVKQAISLLGPDGINSMSEQGMTPLMYACVRGDEAMVQMLLDAGADLNAEVVSTAHKYPSVHPETRHWTALTFAVLHGHIPVVQLLLDAGAKVEGSLEHGEENYSETPLQLAAAAGNFELVSLLLERGADPMIGTMYRNGISMTPQGDMNSFSQAAAHGHRNVFRKLLAQPEKEKSDILSLEEILAEGTDLPDSAAAPLCASRNSKAKLKALKEAMYHSAEHGYVDVTIDIRSIGVPWTLHTWLESLRTSFQQHRRPLIQCLLKEFKSIQEEEYTEELITQGLPLMFEILKASKNEVISQQLSVIFTHCYGPYPIPKLVEIKRKQTSRLDPHFLNNKEMSDVTFLVEGRPFYAHRVLLFTASPRFKALLSSKPASDSTCIEINYVKYPIFQLVMQYLYYGGAESLLIKNNEIMELLSAAKFFQLEALQRHCEIICAKSINTENCVDIYNHAKFLGVTELSAYCEGYFLKNMMVLIENEAFKQLLYDKNGETSGQNVLEDLQRTLATRIQSIHLSSSKGSVV
;
A
#
# COMPACT_ATOMS: atom_id res chain seq x y z
N ARG A 1 37.53 -3.83 -18.80
CA ARG A 1 38.05 -3.23 -20.06
C ARG A 1 39.06 -2.16 -19.65
N ILE A 2 40.30 -2.24 -20.12
CA ILE A 2 41.50 -1.61 -19.51
C ILE A 2 42.07 -0.43 -20.33
N ASP A 3 41.43 0.00 -21.42
CA ASP A 3 42.12 0.85 -22.41
C ASP A 3 41.58 2.28 -22.57
N ASP A 4 41.48 3.05 -21.49
CA ASP A 4 41.26 4.52 -21.56
C ASP A 4 42.42 5.36 -20.97
N CYS A 5 43.58 4.74 -20.70
CA CYS A 5 44.73 5.38 -20.06
C CYS A 5 45.54 6.33 -21.00
N PHE A 6 45.21 6.42 -22.29
CA PHE A 6 46.10 7.00 -23.31
C PHE A 6 45.86 8.47 -23.70
N CYS A 7 44.81 9.13 -23.20
CA CYS A 7 44.37 10.41 -23.77
C CYS A 7 44.72 11.68 -22.98
N ALA A 8 45.19 11.58 -21.73
CA ALA A 8 45.56 12.76 -20.94
C ALA A 8 46.98 13.29 -21.24
N SER A 9 47.87 12.48 -21.82
CA SER A 9 49.28 12.82 -22.06
C SER A 9 49.51 13.76 -23.26
N ARG A 10 48.58 13.83 -24.23
CA ARG A 10 48.76 14.64 -25.46
C ARG A 10 48.69 16.16 -25.25
N LYS A 11 48.23 16.62 -24.08
CA LYS A 11 48.08 18.05 -23.73
C LYS A 11 49.15 18.56 -22.76
N LEU A 12 50.05 17.67 -22.31
CA LEU A 12 51.09 17.97 -21.34
C LEU A 12 52.41 18.27 -22.06
N ASP A 13 53.27 19.08 -21.45
CA ASP A 13 54.64 19.26 -21.95
C ASP A 13 55.50 18.01 -21.65
N ALA A 14 56.71 17.95 -22.20
CA ALA A 14 57.58 16.79 -22.06
C ALA A 14 57.93 16.49 -20.59
N VAL A 15 58.10 17.53 -19.76
CA VAL A 15 58.46 17.42 -18.35
C VAL A 15 57.29 16.86 -17.53
N ALA A 16 56.08 17.37 -17.72
CA ALA A 16 54.88 16.87 -17.05
C ALA A 16 54.53 15.45 -17.51
N THR A 17 54.79 15.11 -18.78
CA THR A 17 54.59 13.76 -19.30
C THR A 17 55.57 12.76 -18.66
N GLU A 18 56.85 13.12 -18.51
CA GLU A 18 57.84 12.30 -17.82
C GLU A 18 57.49 12.10 -16.33
N ALA A 19 57.09 13.18 -15.64
CA ALA A 19 56.65 13.11 -14.25
C ALA A 19 55.44 12.17 -14.08
N LYS A 20 54.49 12.21 -15.01
CA LYS A 20 53.32 11.32 -15.01
C LYS A 20 53.71 9.86 -15.22
N PHE A 21 54.60 9.55 -16.16
CA PHE A 21 55.08 8.17 -16.34
C PHE A 21 55.81 7.64 -15.10
N LYS A 22 56.59 8.48 -14.42
CA LYS A 22 57.24 8.11 -13.14
C LYS A 22 56.19 7.84 -12.07
N GLN A 23 55.17 8.69 -11.96
CA GLN A 23 54.07 8.48 -11.02
C GLN A 23 53.31 7.17 -11.30
N ASP A 24 52.95 6.90 -12.56
CA ASP A 24 52.29 5.65 -12.97
C ASP A 24 53.14 4.41 -12.65
N LEU A 25 54.46 4.52 -12.86
CA LEU A 25 55.41 3.47 -12.47
C LEU A 25 55.44 3.28 -10.95
N GLY A 26 55.46 4.37 -10.17
CA GLY A 26 55.35 4.34 -8.71
C GLY A 26 54.09 3.62 -8.23
N PHE A 27 52.93 3.94 -8.80
CA PHE A 27 51.68 3.23 -8.51
C PHE A 27 51.73 1.75 -8.89
N ARG A 28 52.32 1.40 -10.04
CA ARG A 28 52.51 -0.01 -10.44
C ARG A 28 53.43 -0.77 -9.47
N MET A 29 54.48 -0.12 -8.97
CA MET A 29 55.39 -0.70 -7.98
C MET A 29 54.66 -1.01 -6.67
N LEU A 30 53.76 -0.14 -6.22
CA LEU A 30 52.94 -0.39 -5.04
C LEU A 30 51.87 -1.46 -5.29
N ASN A 31 51.25 -1.44 -6.48
CA ASN A 31 50.22 -2.39 -6.87
C ASN A 31 50.74 -3.80 -7.19
N CYS A 32 52.05 -4.04 -7.20
CA CYS A 32 52.60 -5.38 -7.42
C CYS A 32 52.66 -6.25 -6.15
N GLY A 33 52.24 -5.73 -4.99
CA GLY A 33 52.18 -6.47 -3.71
C GLY A 33 53.55 -6.68 -3.05
N ARG A 34 54.60 -6.01 -3.53
CA ARG A 34 55.96 -6.09 -3.02
C ARG A 34 56.28 -4.90 -2.11
N THR A 35 56.29 -5.15 -0.81
CA THR A 35 56.51 -4.13 0.23
C THR A 35 57.92 -3.53 0.22
N ASP A 36 58.93 -4.26 -0.28
CA ASP A 36 60.30 -3.80 -0.44
C ASP A 36 60.43 -2.64 -1.44
N LEU A 37 59.49 -2.53 -2.39
CA LEU A 37 59.49 -1.48 -3.40
C LEU A 37 58.92 -0.15 -2.89
N VAL A 38 58.30 -0.09 -1.70
CA VAL A 38 57.61 1.11 -1.21
C VAL A 38 58.54 2.32 -1.20
N LYS A 39 59.77 2.18 -0.70
CA LYS A 39 60.76 3.27 -0.66
C LYS A 39 61.13 3.78 -2.06
N GLN A 40 61.28 2.87 -3.02
CA GLN A 40 61.59 3.24 -4.40
C GLN A 40 60.38 3.90 -5.07
N ALA A 41 59.17 3.38 -4.82
CA ALA A 41 57.93 3.95 -5.35
C ALA A 41 57.70 5.39 -4.85
N ILE A 42 57.94 5.68 -3.55
CA ILE A 42 57.81 7.03 -2.99
C ILE A 42 58.65 8.06 -3.76
N SER A 43 59.88 7.69 -4.17
CA SER A 43 60.74 8.58 -4.95
C SER A 43 60.21 8.92 -6.35
N LEU A 44 59.29 8.11 -6.87
CA LEU A 44 58.70 8.25 -8.21
C LEU A 44 57.32 8.91 -8.20
N LEU A 45 56.63 8.95 -7.04
CA LEU A 45 55.26 9.45 -6.91
C LEU A 45 55.13 10.98 -6.91
N GLY A 46 56.25 11.71 -6.90
CA GLY A 46 56.28 13.17 -6.98
C GLY A 46 56.24 13.88 -5.61
N PRO A 47 55.86 15.17 -5.56
CA PRO A 47 55.98 16.00 -4.35
C PRO A 47 55.07 15.56 -3.19
N ASP A 48 53.89 15.01 -3.52
CA ASP A 48 52.93 14.51 -2.52
C ASP A 48 53.28 13.10 -2.02
N GLY A 49 54.34 12.49 -2.58
CA GLY A 49 54.90 11.22 -2.13
C GLY A 49 53.87 10.10 -2.05
N ILE A 50 53.73 9.50 -0.87
CA ILE A 50 52.82 8.36 -0.64
C ILE A 50 51.33 8.75 -0.65
N ASN A 51 51.03 10.05 -0.57
CA ASN A 51 49.67 10.59 -0.62
C ASN A 51 49.28 11.10 -2.01
N SER A 52 50.17 10.92 -3.00
CA SER A 52 49.85 11.19 -4.40
C SER A 52 48.59 10.44 -4.82
N MET A 53 47.75 11.10 -5.62
CA MET A 53 46.52 10.52 -6.15
C MET A 53 46.69 10.09 -7.59
N SER A 54 46.13 8.93 -7.91
CA SER A 54 46.03 8.41 -9.27
C SER A 54 45.04 9.21 -10.13
N GLU A 55 44.92 8.88 -11.41
CA GLU A 55 43.90 9.46 -12.30
C GLU A 55 42.46 9.20 -11.82
N GLN A 56 42.25 8.14 -11.03
CA GLN A 56 40.96 7.80 -10.41
C GLN A 56 40.73 8.54 -9.08
N GLY A 57 41.63 9.45 -8.70
CA GLY A 57 41.55 10.18 -7.43
C GLY A 57 41.83 9.33 -6.20
N MET A 58 42.39 8.12 -6.37
CA MET A 58 42.68 7.18 -5.29
C MET A 58 44.15 7.24 -4.88
N THR A 59 44.42 7.15 -3.57
CA THR A 59 45.77 7.07 -2.99
C THR A 59 46.30 5.62 -3.03
N PRO A 60 47.63 5.41 -2.92
CA PRO A 60 48.23 4.11 -2.67
C PRO A 60 47.56 3.30 -1.58
N LEU A 61 47.22 3.95 -0.46
CA LEU A 61 46.56 3.31 0.69
C LEU A 61 45.18 2.77 0.30
N MET A 62 44.38 3.54 -0.45
CA MET A 62 43.08 3.08 -0.94
C MET A 62 43.21 1.86 -1.86
N TYR A 63 44.20 1.82 -2.76
CA TYR A 63 44.43 0.64 -3.60
C TYR A 63 44.83 -0.60 -2.79
N ALA A 64 45.69 -0.43 -1.77
CA ALA A 64 46.03 -1.53 -0.86
C ALA A 64 44.79 -2.02 -0.08
N CYS A 65 43.92 -1.10 0.34
CA CYS A 65 42.67 -1.42 1.02
C CYS A 65 41.67 -2.16 0.13
N VAL A 66 41.51 -1.78 -1.13
CA VAL A 66 40.68 -2.51 -2.11
C VAL A 66 41.14 -3.95 -2.28
N ARG A 67 42.47 -4.17 -2.26
CA ARG A 67 43.07 -5.49 -2.44
C ARG A 67 43.09 -6.35 -1.18
N GLY A 68 42.91 -5.76 -0.01
CA GLY A 68 43.06 -6.46 1.27
C GLY A 68 44.52 -6.81 1.59
N ASP A 69 45.49 -6.07 1.03
CA ASP A 69 46.92 -6.34 1.24
C ASP A 69 47.37 -5.74 2.58
N GLU A 70 47.18 -6.52 3.65
CA GLU A 70 47.48 -6.14 5.03
C GLU A 70 48.93 -5.65 5.21
N ALA A 71 49.90 -6.37 4.63
CA ALA A 71 51.31 -6.03 4.73
C ALA A 71 51.64 -4.71 4.01
N MET A 72 51.03 -4.48 2.83
CA MET A 72 51.17 -3.21 2.12
C MET A 72 50.50 -2.07 2.88
N VAL A 73 49.30 -2.27 3.44
CA VAL A 73 48.62 -1.28 4.27
C VAL A 73 49.52 -0.86 5.43
N GLN A 74 50.04 -1.82 6.21
CA GLN A 74 50.94 -1.50 7.32
C GLN A 74 52.17 -0.70 6.87
N MET A 75 52.82 -1.11 5.78
CA MET A 75 54.00 -0.42 5.26
C MET A 75 53.70 1.00 4.74
N LEU A 76 52.51 1.22 4.17
CA LEU A 76 52.07 2.54 3.73
C LEU A 76 51.77 3.45 4.94
N LEU A 77 51.18 2.90 5.99
CA LEU A 77 50.94 3.63 7.25
C LEU A 77 52.26 3.99 7.93
N ASP A 78 53.22 3.06 8.02
CA ASP A 78 54.56 3.31 8.55
C ASP A 78 55.32 4.38 7.73
N ALA A 79 55.01 4.51 6.44
CA ALA A 79 55.55 5.53 5.54
C ALA A 79 54.84 6.89 5.62
N GLY A 80 53.82 7.04 6.49
CA GLY A 80 53.09 8.28 6.70
C GLY A 80 51.94 8.54 5.71
N ALA A 81 51.31 7.48 5.18
CA ALA A 81 50.10 7.62 4.38
C ALA A 81 48.95 8.22 5.21
N ASP A 82 48.23 9.16 4.62
CA ASP A 82 47.07 9.80 5.23
C ASP A 82 45.86 8.84 5.19
N LEU A 83 45.42 8.45 6.38
CA LEU A 83 44.29 7.55 6.62
C LEU A 83 42.95 8.14 6.16
N ASN A 84 42.81 9.45 6.31
CA ASN A 84 41.55 10.17 6.11
C ASN A 84 41.53 10.96 4.81
N ALA A 85 42.51 10.73 3.92
CA ALA A 85 42.47 11.26 2.57
C ALA A 85 41.20 10.78 1.87
N GLU A 86 40.51 11.72 1.24
CA GLU A 86 39.26 11.47 0.51
C GLU A 86 39.49 11.45 -0.99
N VAL A 87 38.73 10.60 -1.69
CA VAL A 87 38.68 10.66 -3.15
C VAL A 87 38.05 11.99 -3.58
N VAL A 88 38.83 12.79 -4.29
CA VAL A 88 38.50 14.17 -4.66
C VAL A 88 37.20 14.27 -5.48
N SER A 89 36.37 15.25 -5.13
CA SER A 89 35.08 15.53 -5.79
C SER A 89 35.16 16.43 -7.02
N THR A 90 36.28 17.14 -7.22
CA THR A 90 36.43 18.13 -8.30
C THR A 90 36.62 17.49 -9.67
N ALA A 91 35.55 17.46 -10.47
CA ALA A 91 35.51 16.86 -11.80
C ALA A 91 36.51 17.46 -12.81
N HIS A 92 36.99 18.69 -12.57
CA HIS A 92 37.90 19.39 -13.48
C HIS A 92 39.37 18.94 -13.36
N LYS A 93 39.81 18.44 -12.20
CA LYS A 93 41.19 17.99 -11.97
C LYS A 93 41.35 16.48 -12.19
N TYR A 94 40.29 15.70 -11.95
CA TYR A 94 40.26 14.25 -12.12
C TYR A 94 38.96 13.81 -12.82
N PRO A 95 38.87 13.90 -14.16
CA PRO A 95 37.65 13.58 -14.91
C PRO A 95 37.30 12.07 -14.87
N SER A 96 38.24 11.21 -14.48
CA SER A 96 38.08 9.75 -14.46
C SER A 96 37.61 9.21 -13.10
N VAL A 97 37.35 10.06 -12.11
CA VAL A 97 36.83 9.65 -10.80
C VAL A 97 35.39 9.16 -10.94
N HIS A 98 35.15 7.92 -10.53
CA HIS A 98 33.80 7.38 -10.50
C HIS A 98 32.92 8.20 -9.55
N PRO A 99 31.70 8.59 -9.94
CA PRO A 99 30.81 9.36 -9.06
C PRO A 99 30.63 8.70 -7.69
N GLU A 100 30.42 7.39 -7.63
CA GLU A 100 30.11 6.66 -6.39
C GLU A 100 31.28 6.63 -5.40
N THR A 101 32.52 6.71 -5.87
CA THR A 101 33.70 6.64 -4.99
C THR A 101 34.14 8.00 -4.45
N ARG A 102 33.46 9.09 -4.83
CA ARG A 102 33.80 10.43 -4.34
C ARG A 102 33.56 10.51 -2.84
N HIS A 103 34.45 11.21 -2.15
CA HIS A 103 34.46 11.32 -0.69
C HIS A 103 34.67 9.97 0.02
N TRP A 104 35.05 8.89 -0.67
CA TRP A 104 35.41 7.67 0.06
C TRP A 104 36.80 7.78 0.66
N THR A 105 36.96 7.18 1.83
CA THR A 105 38.23 7.05 2.54
C THR A 105 38.79 5.65 2.35
N ALA A 106 40.05 5.42 2.75
CA ALA A 106 40.65 4.09 2.78
C ALA A 106 39.80 3.07 3.56
N LEU A 107 39.21 3.51 4.69
CA LEU A 107 38.32 2.69 5.51
C LEU A 107 37.06 2.27 4.76
N THR A 108 36.42 3.19 4.03
CA THR A 108 35.21 2.92 3.23
C THR A 108 35.46 1.82 2.20
N PHE A 109 36.60 1.87 1.49
CA PHE A 109 36.99 0.82 0.53
C PHE A 109 37.27 -0.53 1.22
N ALA A 110 37.99 -0.54 2.33
CA ALA A 110 38.28 -1.78 3.06
C ALA A 110 36.99 -2.47 3.53
N VAL A 111 36.01 -1.68 3.99
CA VAL A 111 34.70 -2.19 4.43
C VAL A 111 33.86 -2.70 3.26
N LEU A 112 33.78 -1.96 2.15
CA LEU A 112 33.07 -2.39 0.94
C LEU A 112 33.52 -3.77 0.46
N HIS A 113 34.84 -4.01 0.49
CA HIS A 113 35.42 -5.27 0.05
C HIS A 113 35.48 -6.35 1.12
N GLY A 114 35.04 -6.08 2.36
CA GLY A 114 34.95 -7.10 3.40
C GLY A 114 36.27 -7.44 4.09
N HIS A 115 37.32 -6.62 3.95
CA HIS A 115 38.67 -6.95 4.44
C HIS A 115 38.84 -6.63 5.93
N ILE A 116 38.29 -7.49 6.79
CA ILE A 116 38.26 -7.31 8.25
C ILE A 116 39.64 -6.98 8.87
N PRO A 117 40.75 -7.70 8.54
CA PRO A 117 42.06 -7.38 9.11
C PRO A 117 42.55 -5.98 8.74
N VAL A 118 42.31 -5.55 7.49
CA VAL A 118 42.66 -4.21 7.03
C VAL A 118 41.80 -3.15 7.73
N VAL A 119 40.50 -3.40 7.88
CA VAL A 119 39.59 -2.50 8.62
C VAL A 119 40.05 -2.33 10.07
N GLN A 120 40.42 -3.43 10.73
CA GLN A 120 40.98 -3.41 12.08
C GLN A 120 42.25 -2.55 12.14
N LEU A 121 43.21 -2.77 11.23
CA LEU A 121 44.46 -1.99 11.19
C LEU A 121 44.21 -0.49 10.98
N LEU A 122 43.33 -0.12 10.05
CA LEU A 122 43.00 1.29 9.80
C LEU A 122 42.36 1.95 11.03
N LEU A 123 41.44 1.25 11.69
CA LEU A 123 40.80 1.76 12.90
C LEU A 123 41.77 1.83 14.09
N ASP A 124 42.69 0.87 14.23
CA ASP A 124 43.75 0.88 15.25
C ASP A 124 44.75 2.02 15.00
N ALA A 125 44.99 2.38 13.74
CA ALA A 125 45.83 3.51 13.34
C ALA A 125 45.14 4.89 13.49
N GLY A 126 43.85 4.93 13.86
CA GLY A 126 43.11 6.16 14.10
C GLY A 126 42.35 6.72 12.90
N ALA A 127 41.97 5.88 11.93
CA ALA A 127 41.05 6.29 10.86
C ALA A 127 39.69 6.75 11.45
N LYS A 128 39.10 7.80 10.85
CA LYS A 128 37.76 8.28 11.21
C LYS A 128 36.74 7.17 10.95
N VAL A 129 36.04 6.72 12.01
CA VAL A 129 35.08 5.60 11.93
C VAL A 129 33.90 5.89 11.00
N GLU A 130 33.49 7.16 10.91
CA GLU A 130 32.42 7.62 10.01
C GLU A 130 32.92 7.88 8.56
N GLY A 131 34.19 7.59 8.28
CA GLY A 131 34.82 7.89 6.99
C GLY A 131 35.01 9.40 6.79
N SER A 132 34.48 9.92 5.68
CA SER A 132 34.60 11.32 5.26
C SER A 132 33.58 12.26 5.88
N LEU A 133 32.65 11.75 6.67
CA LEU A 133 31.62 12.61 7.24
C LEU A 133 32.22 13.60 8.24
N GLU A 134 32.20 14.87 7.88
CA GLU A 134 32.43 16.00 8.78
C GLU A 134 31.08 16.60 9.21
N HIS A 135 31.02 17.09 10.46
CA HIS A 135 29.77 17.58 11.04
C HIS A 135 29.31 18.86 10.30
N GLY A 136 28.16 18.81 9.62
CA GLY A 136 27.48 20.00 9.09
C GLY A 136 27.41 20.16 7.57
N GLU A 137 27.92 19.21 6.77
CA GLU A 137 27.82 19.28 5.30
C GLU A 137 26.72 18.37 4.71
N GLU A 138 26.19 18.74 3.53
CA GLU A 138 25.22 17.96 2.77
C GLU A 138 25.88 16.67 2.25
N ASN A 139 25.64 15.56 2.97
CA ASN A 139 26.38 14.32 2.79
C ASN A 139 25.70 13.34 1.82
N TYR A 140 26.39 13.09 0.70
CA TYR A 140 25.98 12.14 -0.35
C TYR A 140 26.73 10.80 -0.29
N SER A 141 27.66 10.61 0.66
CA SER A 141 28.51 9.42 0.74
C SER A 141 28.10 8.51 1.89
N GLU A 142 27.90 7.23 1.59
CA GLU A 142 27.58 6.20 2.58
C GLU A 142 28.71 6.01 3.61
N THR A 143 28.35 5.86 4.88
CA THR A 143 29.28 5.54 5.97
C THR A 143 29.78 4.11 5.85
N PRO A 144 30.98 3.82 6.40
CA PRO A 144 31.44 2.44 6.51
C PRO A 144 30.41 1.53 7.20
N LEU A 145 29.70 2.01 8.24
CA LEU A 145 28.69 1.22 8.92
C LEU A 145 27.45 0.93 8.05
N GLN A 146 26.98 1.90 7.26
CA GLN A 146 25.89 1.68 6.30
C GLN A 146 26.27 0.65 5.23
N LEU A 147 27.49 0.71 4.69
CA LEU A 147 27.99 -0.28 3.72
C LEU A 147 28.08 -1.68 4.34
N ALA A 148 28.64 -1.80 5.54
CA ALA A 148 28.72 -3.07 6.26
C ALA A 148 27.31 -3.63 6.56
N ALA A 149 26.36 -2.75 6.88
CA ALA A 149 24.96 -3.11 7.13
C ALA A 149 24.25 -3.58 5.86
N ALA A 150 24.42 -2.90 4.73
CA ALA A 150 23.87 -3.30 3.43
C ALA A 150 24.48 -4.63 2.92
N ALA A 151 25.78 -4.83 3.15
CA ALA A 151 26.47 -6.08 2.81
C ALA A 151 26.09 -7.26 3.74
N GLY A 152 25.48 -6.99 4.90
CA GLY A 152 25.13 -8.02 5.87
C GLY A 152 26.32 -8.58 6.63
N ASN A 153 27.47 -7.90 6.62
CA ASN A 153 28.69 -8.38 7.26
C ASN A 153 28.64 -8.12 8.78
N PHE A 154 28.16 -9.11 9.53
CA PHE A 154 27.98 -9.03 10.99
C PHE A 154 29.28 -8.71 11.74
N GLU A 155 30.41 -9.25 11.29
CA GLU A 155 31.72 -9.03 11.93
C GLU A 155 32.18 -7.58 11.75
N LEU A 156 32.08 -7.04 10.53
CA LEU A 156 32.39 -5.63 10.27
C LEU A 156 31.46 -4.67 11.02
N VAL A 157 30.16 -4.97 11.07
CA VAL A 157 29.20 -4.18 11.85
C VAL A 157 29.57 -4.20 13.32
N SER A 158 29.93 -5.36 13.87
CA SER A 158 30.33 -5.48 15.28
C SER A 158 31.60 -4.66 15.55
N LEU A 159 32.61 -4.78 14.70
CA LEU A 159 33.87 -4.05 14.81
C LEU A 159 33.66 -2.53 14.75
N LEU A 160 32.91 -2.04 13.75
CA LEU A 160 32.66 -0.61 13.58
C LEU A 160 31.89 -0.02 14.77
N LEU A 161 30.88 -0.74 15.29
CA LEU A 161 30.15 -0.31 16.48
C LEU A 161 31.02 -0.29 17.73
N GLU A 162 31.92 -1.27 17.91
CA GLU A 162 32.89 -1.31 19.01
C GLU A 162 33.87 -0.11 18.96
N ARG A 163 34.20 0.37 17.76
CA ARG A 163 34.99 1.60 17.57
C ARG A 163 34.16 2.89 17.65
N GLY A 164 32.87 2.78 17.92
CA GLY A 164 32.01 3.92 18.20
C GLY A 164 31.28 4.50 16.99
N ALA A 165 31.13 3.75 15.89
CA ALA A 165 30.27 4.14 14.77
C ALA A 165 28.83 4.45 15.24
N ASP A 166 28.22 5.51 14.72
CA ASP A 166 26.86 5.92 15.04
C ASP A 166 25.85 5.36 14.01
N PRO A 167 24.99 4.40 14.38
CA PRO A 167 24.04 3.77 13.45
C PRO A 167 22.91 4.70 13.01
N MET A 168 22.78 5.85 13.67
CA MET A 168 21.73 6.84 13.41
C MET A 168 22.10 7.84 12.31
N ILE A 169 23.36 7.84 11.87
CA ILE A 169 23.79 8.70 10.77
C ILE A 169 23.10 8.22 9.48
N GLY A 170 22.31 9.12 8.92
CA GLY A 170 21.65 8.95 7.63
C GLY A 170 22.39 9.75 6.55
N THR A 171 22.41 9.23 5.34
CA THR A 171 23.02 9.90 4.17
C THR A 171 22.00 10.02 3.04
N MET A 172 22.09 11.08 2.23
CA MET A 172 21.18 11.28 1.09
C MET A 172 21.64 10.51 -0.14
N TYR A 173 20.71 9.85 -0.84
CA TYR A 173 21.01 9.29 -2.17
C TYR A 173 21.25 10.42 -3.18
N ARG A 174 22.35 10.34 -3.93
CA ARG A 174 22.82 11.33 -4.92
C ARG A 174 21.85 11.62 -6.08
N ASN A 175 20.79 10.83 -6.25
CA ASN A 175 19.96 10.89 -7.45
C ASN A 175 18.82 11.90 -7.42
N GLY A 176 18.72 12.81 -6.45
CA GLY A 176 17.72 13.92 -6.46
C GLY A 176 16.25 13.49 -6.56
N ILE A 177 16.00 12.19 -6.50
CA ILE A 177 14.70 11.54 -6.53
C ILE A 177 14.74 10.54 -5.38
N SER A 178 14.70 11.05 -4.14
CA SER A 178 14.16 10.23 -3.06
C SER A 178 12.69 10.01 -3.40
N MET A 179 12.36 8.84 -3.97
CA MET A 179 10.96 8.46 -4.20
C MET A 179 10.23 8.20 -2.87
N THR A 180 10.94 8.20 -1.73
CA THR A 180 10.35 8.10 -0.41
C THR A 180 10.26 9.51 0.22
N PRO A 181 9.08 9.93 0.71
CA PRO A 181 8.92 11.15 1.50
C PRO A 181 9.66 11.13 2.85
N GLN A 182 10.35 10.03 3.18
CA GLN A 182 10.92 9.74 4.48
C GLN A 182 12.44 9.53 4.41
N GLY A 183 13.19 10.63 4.30
CA GLY A 183 14.47 10.79 4.98
C GLY A 183 15.71 10.05 4.45
N ASP A 184 16.80 10.31 5.17
CA ASP A 184 18.16 9.87 4.88
C ASP A 184 18.35 8.40 5.28
N MET A 185 18.79 7.57 4.33
CA MET A 185 19.02 6.14 4.56
C MET A 185 20.11 5.97 5.63
N ASN A 186 19.77 5.32 6.75
CA ASN A 186 20.67 5.05 7.87
C ASN A 186 21.06 3.57 7.92
N SER A 187 21.91 3.17 8.87
CA SER A 187 22.37 1.77 8.94
C SER A 187 21.24 0.78 9.28
N PHE A 188 20.21 1.22 10.03
CA PHE A 188 19.03 0.38 10.29
C PHE A 188 18.23 0.15 9.02
N SER A 189 17.99 1.20 8.23
CA SER A 189 17.24 1.08 6.98
C SER A 189 18.01 0.30 5.92
N GLN A 190 19.35 0.41 5.84
CA GLN A 190 20.16 -0.46 4.99
C GLN A 190 20.07 -1.95 5.39
N ALA A 191 20.26 -2.27 6.67
CA ALA A 191 20.14 -3.66 7.13
C ALA A 191 18.74 -4.23 6.87
N ALA A 192 17.70 -3.41 7.02
CA ALA A 192 16.31 -3.78 6.80
C ALA A 192 15.95 -3.93 5.31
N ALA A 193 16.44 -3.02 4.46
CA ALA A 193 16.26 -3.04 3.00
C ALA A 193 16.87 -4.28 2.34
N HIS A 194 17.88 -4.90 2.96
CA HIS A 194 18.52 -6.12 2.48
C HIS A 194 18.18 -7.38 3.30
N GLY A 195 17.30 -7.26 4.31
CA GLY A 195 16.83 -8.42 5.08
C GLY A 195 17.83 -9.01 6.06
N HIS A 196 18.88 -8.29 6.41
CA HIS A 196 19.95 -8.75 7.30
C HIS A 196 19.53 -8.72 8.77
N ARG A 197 18.61 -9.61 9.14
CA ARG A 197 17.98 -9.68 10.47
C ARG A 197 18.97 -9.73 11.64
N ASN A 198 20.07 -10.47 11.50
CA ASN A 198 21.08 -10.59 12.57
C ASN A 198 21.87 -9.29 12.75
N VAL A 199 22.21 -8.62 11.65
CA VAL A 199 22.85 -7.30 11.66
C VAL A 199 21.90 -6.27 12.27
N PHE A 200 20.64 -6.26 11.85
CA PHE A 200 19.62 -5.36 12.38
C PHE A 200 19.49 -5.47 13.91
N ARG A 201 19.46 -6.70 14.44
CA ARG A 201 19.44 -6.95 15.90
C ARG A 201 20.71 -6.48 16.60
N LYS A 202 21.88 -6.63 15.97
CA LYS A 202 23.15 -6.13 16.52
C LYS A 202 23.17 -4.61 16.60
N LEU A 203 22.63 -3.91 15.58
CA LEU A 203 22.47 -2.46 15.60
C LEU A 203 21.54 -2.02 16.75
N LEU A 204 20.44 -2.73 16.97
CA LEU A 204 19.50 -2.45 18.06
C LEU A 204 20.06 -2.70 19.46
N ALA A 205 20.99 -3.64 19.60
CA ALA A 205 21.59 -4.00 20.88
C ALA A 205 22.57 -2.95 21.41
N GLN A 206 22.88 -1.90 20.65
CA GLN A 206 23.81 -0.85 21.07
C GLN A 206 23.17 0.07 22.13
N PRO A 207 23.92 0.42 23.20
CA PRO A 207 23.46 1.40 24.17
C PRO A 207 23.31 2.78 23.52
N GLU A 208 22.27 3.52 23.90
CA GLU A 208 22.09 4.89 23.41
C GLU A 208 23.23 5.77 23.92
N LYS A 209 24.01 6.37 23.01
CA LYS A 209 24.98 7.40 23.37
C LYS A 209 24.19 8.64 23.79
N GLU A 210 24.16 8.92 25.10
CA GLU A 210 23.78 10.24 25.62
C GLU A 210 24.80 11.27 25.11
N LYS A 211 24.56 11.84 23.91
CA LYS A 211 25.26 13.06 23.50
C LYS A 211 24.75 14.15 24.43
N SER A 212 25.64 14.70 25.25
CA SER A 212 25.36 15.82 26.16
C SER A 212 24.64 16.94 25.40
N ASP A 213 23.42 17.26 25.84
CA ASP A 213 22.59 18.35 25.33
C ASP A 213 23.31 19.70 25.44
N ILE A 214 24.16 20.03 24.47
CA ILE A 214 24.59 21.41 24.23
C ILE A 214 23.71 21.92 23.09
N LEU A 215 22.58 22.51 23.48
CA LEU A 215 21.66 23.19 22.57
C LEU A 215 22.42 24.21 21.73
N SER A 216 22.21 24.20 20.41
CA SER A 216 22.72 25.28 19.56
C SER A 216 21.89 26.55 19.76
N LEU A 217 22.47 27.73 19.52
CA LEU A 217 21.76 29.00 19.68
C LEU A 217 20.53 29.12 18.76
N GLU A 218 20.53 28.41 17.62
CA GLU A 218 19.38 28.28 16.71
C GLU A 218 18.24 27.47 17.34
N GLU A 219 18.54 26.46 18.14
CA GLU A 219 17.54 25.62 18.81
C GLU A 219 16.83 26.38 19.95
N ILE A 220 17.54 27.23 20.69
CA ILE A 220 16.95 28.10 21.73
C ILE A 220 15.96 29.11 21.11
N LEU A 221 16.24 29.58 19.89
CA LEU A 221 15.41 30.57 19.22
C LEU A 221 14.19 29.96 18.53
N ALA A 222 14.25 28.67 18.14
CA ALA A 222 13.14 27.97 17.49
C ALA A 222 12.04 27.50 18.47
N GLU A 223 12.35 27.30 19.76
CA GLU A 223 11.38 26.87 20.78
C GLU A 223 10.55 28.03 21.38
N GLY A 224 10.82 29.29 20.99
CA GLY A 224 10.19 30.48 21.58
C GLY A 224 8.83 30.92 21.03
N THR A 225 8.19 30.17 20.13
CA THR A 225 6.97 30.67 19.42
C THR A 225 5.68 29.89 19.58
N ASP A 226 5.64 28.80 20.36
CA ASP A 226 4.39 28.04 20.52
C ASP A 226 3.69 28.37 21.86
N LEU A 227 2.54 29.05 21.74
CA LEU A 227 1.60 29.35 22.83
C LEU A 227 1.10 28.06 23.50
N PRO A 228 0.89 28.04 24.83
CA PRO A 228 0.46 26.84 25.53
C PRO A 228 -1.07 26.75 25.54
N ASP A 229 -1.62 25.68 24.95
CA ASP A 229 -2.89 25.11 25.41
C ASP A 229 -3.07 23.68 24.86
N SER A 230 -2.87 22.69 25.75
CA SER A 230 -3.69 21.47 25.91
C SER A 230 -2.86 20.28 26.43
N ALA A 231 -3.11 19.96 27.71
CA ALA A 231 -3.08 18.64 28.36
C ALA A 231 -1.93 17.66 28.06
N ALA A 232 -0.92 17.69 28.94
CA ALA A 232 -0.19 16.56 29.54
C ALA A 232 0.04 15.29 28.68
N ALA A 233 1.13 15.27 27.93
CA ALA A 233 1.87 14.04 27.57
C ALA A 233 3.06 13.86 28.54
N PRO A 234 3.53 12.62 28.82
CA PRO A 234 4.61 12.41 29.77
C PRO A 234 5.89 13.09 29.29
N LEU A 235 6.31 14.09 30.04
CA LEU A 235 7.65 14.67 30.00
C LEU A 235 8.66 13.56 30.33
N CYS A 236 9.25 12.95 29.30
CA CYS A 236 10.57 12.29 29.25
C CYS A 236 10.66 11.32 28.06
N ALA A 237 10.78 11.86 26.84
CA ALA A 237 11.37 11.12 25.72
C ALA A 237 12.58 11.93 25.25
N SER A 238 13.79 11.43 25.51
CA SER A 238 15.03 12.05 25.01
C SER A 238 14.93 12.27 23.49
N ARG A 239 15.48 13.38 22.96
CA ARG A 239 15.51 13.67 21.50
C ARG A 239 16.04 12.47 20.68
N ASN A 240 16.96 11.69 21.27
CA ASN A 240 17.47 10.43 20.72
C ASN A 240 16.36 9.38 20.46
N SER A 241 15.36 9.28 21.34
CA SER A 241 14.26 8.33 21.20
C SER A 241 13.36 8.67 20.01
N LYS A 242 13.12 9.97 19.73
CA LYS A 242 12.32 10.41 18.57
C LYS A 242 13.06 10.20 17.25
N ALA A 243 14.35 10.50 17.21
CA ALA A 243 15.20 10.22 16.05
C ALA A 243 15.27 8.71 15.75
N LYS A 244 15.43 7.88 16.80
CA LYS A 244 15.44 6.42 16.70
C LYS A 244 14.14 5.86 16.19
N LEU A 245 13.01 6.37 16.69
CA LEU A 245 11.71 5.99 16.17
C LEU A 245 11.55 6.34 14.68
N LYS A 246 12.05 7.49 14.22
CA LYS A 246 12.02 7.87 12.80
C LYS A 246 12.87 6.91 11.96
N ALA A 247 14.10 6.62 12.38
CA ALA A 247 14.98 5.67 11.71
C ALA A 247 14.37 4.26 11.62
N LEU A 248 13.73 3.78 12.70
CA LEU A 248 13.08 2.48 12.71
C LEU A 248 11.81 2.42 11.86
N LYS A 249 11.06 3.53 11.76
CA LYS A 249 9.91 3.63 10.83
C LYS A 249 10.36 3.52 9.37
N GLU A 250 11.47 4.18 9.03
CA GLU A 250 12.07 4.11 7.71
C GLU A 250 12.62 2.70 7.42
N ALA A 251 13.28 2.07 8.39
CA ALA A 251 13.71 0.69 8.27
C ALA A 251 12.52 -0.26 8.05
N MET A 252 11.41 -0.07 8.76
CA MET A 252 10.18 -0.84 8.57
C MET A 252 9.61 -0.66 7.16
N TYR A 253 9.65 0.56 6.64
CA TYR A 253 9.24 0.87 5.27
C TYR A 253 10.07 0.08 4.25
N HIS A 254 11.40 0.17 4.33
CA HIS A 254 12.26 -0.51 3.38
C HIS A 254 12.22 -2.05 3.51
N SER A 255 12.11 -2.61 4.72
CA SER A 255 11.96 -4.06 4.86
C SER A 255 10.64 -4.56 4.29
N ALA A 256 9.55 -3.79 4.43
CA ALA A 256 8.26 -4.15 3.85
C ALA A 256 8.30 -4.11 2.31
N GLU A 257 8.79 -3.01 1.72
CA GLU A 257 8.91 -2.82 0.26
C GLU A 257 9.77 -3.90 -0.42
N HIS A 258 10.84 -4.34 0.22
CA HIS A 258 11.72 -5.38 -0.33
C HIS A 258 11.29 -6.81 0.04
N GLY A 259 10.19 -6.98 0.77
CA GLY A 259 9.61 -8.28 1.09
C GLY A 259 10.25 -9.04 2.26
N TYR A 260 11.04 -8.38 3.09
CA TYR A 260 11.68 -8.95 4.28
C TYR A 260 10.76 -8.89 5.51
N VAL A 261 9.64 -9.60 5.43
CA VAL A 261 8.57 -9.57 6.45
C VAL A 261 9.03 -9.92 7.86
N ASP A 262 10.00 -10.84 8.04
CA ASP A 262 10.49 -11.21 9.38
C ASP A 262 11.23 -10.04 10.06
N VAL A 263 11.92 -9.18 9.29
CA VAL A 263 12.55 -7.97 9.81
C VAL A 263 11.46 -6.96 10.18
N THR A 264 10.47 -6.77 9.32
CA THR A 264 9.34 -5.87 9.61
C THR A 264 8.60 -6.25 10.89
N ILE A 265 8.35 -7.55 11.11
CA ILE A 265 7.71 -8.06 12.34
C ILE A 265 8.62 -7.86 13.56
N ASP A 266 9.93 -8.08 13.44
CA ASP A 266 10.88 -7.77 14.51
C ASP A 266 10.82 -6.27 14.87
N ILE A 267 10.76 -5.37 13.88
CA ILE A 267 10.64 -3.92 14.12
C ILE A 267 9.30 -3.58 14.80
N ARG A 268 8.21 -4.20 14.36
CA ARG A 268 6.89 -4.06 14.98
C ARG A 268 6.90 -4.48 16.45
N SER A 269 7.59 -5.58 16.77
CA SER A 269 7.69 -6.11 18.14
C SER A 269 8.38 -5.17 19.12
N ILE A 270 9.20 -4.23 18.62
CA ILE A 270 9.90 -3.21 19.42
C ILE A 270 8.98 -2.01 19.73
N GLY A 271 7.80 -1.94 19.13
CA GLY A 271 6.78 -0.92 19.42
C GLY A 271 6.61 0.13 18.32
N VAL A 272 7.25 -0.04 17.17
CA VAL A 272 6.98 0.83 16.01
C VAL A 272 5.56 0.56 15.51
N PRO A 273 4.69 1.59 15.36
CA PRO A 273 3.34 1.40 14.86
C PRO A 273 3.35 1.06 13.37
N TRP A 274 2.37 0.27 12.95
CA TRP A 274 2.11 0.08 11.52
C TRP A 274 1.73 1.39 10.86
N THR A 275 2.26 1.61 9.66
CA THR A 275 1.59 2.46 8.67
C THR A 275 0.70 1.57 7.81
N LEU A 276 -0.34 2.14 7.20
CA LEU A 276 -1.20 1.40 6.26
C LEU A 276 -0.39 0.66 5.18
N HIS A 277 0.57 1.35 4.58
CA HIS A 277 1.44 0.81 3.54
C HIS A 277 2.31 -0.35 4.03
N THR A 278 3.03 -0.19 5.14
CA THR A 278 3.93 -1.22 5.68
C THR A 278 3.17 -2.48 6.11
N TRP A 279 1.97 -2.30 6.68
CA TRP A 279 1.08 -3.41 7.01
C TRP A 279 0.61 -4.13 5.75
N LEU A 280 0.22 -3.37 4.72
CA LEU A 280 -0.30 -3.91 3.47
C LEU A 280 0.74 -4.74 2.72
N GLU A 281 1.96 -4.22 2.56
CA GLU A 281 3.04 -4.95 1.90
C GLU A 281 3.50 -6.17 2.73
N SER A 282 3.47 -6.07 4.06
CA SER A 282 3.70 -7.23 4.94
C SER A 282 2.63 -8.31 4.78
N LEU A 283 1.36 -7.92 4.62
CA LEU A 283 0.26 -8.84 4.37
C LEU A 283 0.38 -9.49 2.99
N ARG A 284 0.71 -8.70 1.96
CA ARG A 284 0.91 -9.15 0.58
C ARG A 284 2.02 -10.20 0.50
N THR A 285 3.19 -9.88 1.04
CA THR A 285 4.36 -10.78 1.06
C THR A 285 4.06 -12.05 1.86
N SER A 286 3.39 -11.94 3.01
CA SER A 286 2.94 -13.11 3.80
C SER A 286 1.98 -14.01 3.02
N PHE A 287 1.08 -13.42 2.22
CA PHE A 287 0.13 -14.15 1.39
C PHE A 287 0.83 -14.87 0.22
N GLN A 288 1.73 -14.18 -0.48
CA GLN A 288 2.54 -14.74 -1.57
C GLN A 288 3.44 -15.90 -1.09
N GLN A 289 3.99 -15.79 0.12
CA GLN A 289 4.79 -16.85 0.75
C GLN A 289 3.94 -17.94 1.42
N HIS A 290 2.61 -17.84 1.38
CA HIS A 290 1.66 -18.76 2.01
C HIS A 290 1.85 -18.96 3.52
N ARG A 291 2.35 -17.93 4.23
CA ARG A 291 2.63 -17.97 5.67
C ARG A 291 1.38 -17.68 6.51
N ARG A 292 0.47 -18.66 6.58
CA ARG A 292 -0.84 -18.53 7.27
C ARG A 292 -0.79 -17.95 8.69
N PRO A 293 0.15 -18.33 9.59
CA PRO A 293 0.19 -17.76 10.93
C PRO A 293 0.50 -16.27 10.94
N LEU A 294 1.35 -15.80 10.01
CA LEU A 294 1.65 -14.37 9.87
C LEU A 294 0.44 -13.60 9.33
N ILE A 295 -0.26 -14.15 8.34
CA ILE A 295 -1.50 -13.56 7.83
C ILE A 295 -2.50 -13.37 8.97
N GLN A 296 -2.72 -14.40 9.79
CA GLN A 296 -3.63 -14.31 10.94
C GLN A 296 -3.21 -13.25 11.98
N CYS A 297 -1.90 -13.11 12.20
CA CYS A 297 -1.35 -12.10 13.10
C CYS A 297 -1.59 -10.69 12.55
N LEU A 298 -1.23 -10.47 11.28
CA LEU A 298 -1.35 -9.18 10.61
C LEU A 298 -2.81 -8.72 10.52
N LEU A 299 -3.74 -9.61 10.16
CA LEU A 299 -5.17 -9.29 10.13
C LEU A 299 -5.70 -8.87 11.51
N LYS A 300 -5.23 -9.51 12.59
CA LYS A 300 -5.59 -9.13 13.97
C LYS A 300 -5.07 -7.74 14.35
N GLU A 301 -3.95 -7.32 13.79
CA GLU A 301 -3.32 -6.03 14.07
C GLU A 301 -3.84 -4.87 13.21
N PHE A 302 -4.72 -5.12 12.23
CA PHE A 302 -5.31 -4.07 11.38
C PHE A 302 -5.91 -2.91 12.19
N LYS A 303 -6.59 -3.22 13.30
CA LYS A 303 -7.19 -2.24 14.22
C LYS A 303 -6.20 -1.27 14.89
N SER A 304 -4.90 -1.54 14.80
CA SER A 304 -3.87 -0.62 15.30
C SER A 304 -3.59 0.54 14.37
N ILE A 305 -3.99 0.43 13.09
CA ILE A 305 -3.92 1.49 12.10
C ILE A 305 -5.13 2.40 12.35
N GLN A 306 -4.88 3.68 12.57
CA GLN A 306 -5.93 4.65 12.84
C GLN A 306 -6.73 4.93 11.56
N GLU A 307 -8.04 5.18 11.71
CA GLU A 307 -8.93 5.50 10.57
C GLU A 307 -8.48 6.77 9.81
N GLU A 308 -7.76 7.68 10.47
CA GLU A 308 -7.18 8.88 9.88
C GLU A 308 -6.04 8.58 8.88
N GLU A 309 -5.41 7.41 9.00
CA GLU A 309 -4.36 6.95 8.09
C GLU A 309 -4.90 6.20 6.88
N TYR A 310 -6.23 6.06 6.75
CA TYR A 310 -6.82 5.42 5.58
C TYR A 310 -6.60 6.30 4.35
N THR A 311 -5.87 5.76 3.37
CA THR A 311 -5.58 6.42 2.08
C THR A 311 -6.29 5.69 0.94
N GLU A 312 -6.22 6.24 -0.27
CA GLU A 312 -6.71 5.56 -1.49
C GLU A 312 -6.03 4.20 -1.74
N GLU A 313 -4.85 3.97 -1.17
CA GLU A 313 -4.14 2.68 -1.22
C GLU A 313 -4.96 1.55 -0.58
N LEU A 314 -5.69 1.83 0.52
CA LEU A 314 -6.56 0.84 1.14
C LEU A 314 -7.64 0.37 0.17
N ILE A 315 -8.19 1.26 -0.64
CA ILE A 315 -9.24 0.92 -1.61
C ILE A 315 -8.66 0.23 -2.85
N THR A 316 -7.57 0.77 -3.39
CA THR A 316 -7.01 0.35 -4.68
C THR A 316 -6.16 -0.91 -4.59
N GLN A 317 -5.53 -1.16 -3.43
CA GLN A 317 -4.61 -2.28 -3.21
C GLN A 317 -5.03 -3.15 -2.00
N GLY A 318 -5.44 -2.51 -0.90
CA GLY A 318 -5.81 -3.20 0.35
C GLY A 318 -7.03 -4.11 0.23
N LEU A 319 -8.16 -3.56 -0.21
CA LEU A 319 -9.40 -4.30 -0.39
C LEU A 319 -9.22 -5.46 -1.39
N PRO A 320 -8.69 -5.27 -2.62
CA PRO A 320 -8.45 -6.37 -3.54
C PRO A 320 -7.65 -7.51 -2.90
N LEU A 321 -6.55 -7.20 -2.21
CA LEU A 321 -5.73 -8.20 -1.54
C LEU A 321 -6.51 -8.96 -0.46
N MET A 322 -7.27 -8.25 0.38
CA MET A 322 -8.07 -8.88 1.43
C MET A 322 -9.18 -9.78 0.88
N PHE A 323 -9.86 -9.37 -0.19
CA PHE A 323 -10.85 -10.21 -0.87
C PHE A 323 -10.20 -11.40 -1.59
N GLU A 324 -8.99 -11.23 -2.14
CA GLU A 324 -8.20 -12.34 -2.70
C GLU A 324 -7.81 -13.35 -1.61
N ILE A 325 -7.36 -12.88 -0.44
CA ILE A 325 -7.09 -13.73 0.73
C ILE A 325 -8.38 -14.45 1.15
N LEU A 326 -9.53 -13.78 1.22
CA LEU A 326 -10.81 -14.40 1.57
C LEU A 326 -11.18 -15.53 0.58
N LYS A 327 -10.99 -15.27 -0.72
CA LYS A 327 -11.29 -16.21 -1.81
C LYS A 327 -10.36 -17.43 -1.79
N ALA A 328 -9.06 -17.21 -1.55
CA ALA A 328 -8.05 -18.26 -1.54
C ALA A 328 -8.04 -19.06 -0.23
N SER A 329 -8.39 -18.41 0.88
CA SER A 329 -8.39 -19.02 2.21
C SER A 329 -9.66 -19.84 2.44
N LYS A 330 -9.48 -21.14 2.70
CA LYS A 330 -10.52 -22.01 3.28
C LYS A 330 -10.45 -22.06 4.81
N ASN A 331 -9.67 -21.18 5.42
CA ASN A 331 -9.46 -21.16 6.86
C ASN A 331 -10.49 -20.25 7.53
N GLU A 332 -11.32 -20.82 8.40
CA GLU A 332 -12.41 -20.11 9.08
C GLU A 332 -11.91 -18.93 9.92
N VAL A 333 -10.75 -19.06 10.58
CA VAL A 333 -10.19 -17.97 11.41
C VAL A 333 -9.80 -16.77 10.56
N ILE A 334 -9.19 -16.99 9.39
CA ILE A 334 -8.85 -15.91 8.46
C ILE A 334 -10.13 -15.25 7.93
N SER A 335 -11.14 -16.04 7.55
CA SER A 335 -12.41 -15.51 7.07
C SER A 335 -13.14 -14.70 8.15
N GLN A 336 -13.12 -15.15 9.41
CA GLN A 336 -13.65 -14.40 10.54
C GLN A 336 -12.89 -13.09 10.77
N GLN A 337 -11.55 -13.11 10.77
CA GLN A 337 -10.77 -11.88 10.93
C GLN A 337 -11.01 -10.87 9.81
N LEU A 338 -11.10 -11.32 8.56
CA LEU A 338 -11.46 -10.48 7.42
C LEU A 338 -12.88 -9.92 7.56
N SER A 339 -13.84 -10.73 8.02
CA SER A 339 -15.21 -10.25 8.27
C SER A 339 -15.25 -9.13 9.32
N VAL A 340 -14.43 -9.22 10.38
CA VAL A 340 -14.29 -8.16 11.39
C VAL A 340 -13.74 -6.89 10.75
N ILE A 341 -12.70 -7.00 9.92
CA ILE A 341 -12.11 -5.86 9.22
C ILE A 341 -13.13 -5.22 8.28
N PHE A 342 -13.81 -6.01 7.44
CA PHE A 342 -14.79 -5.48 6.48
C PHE A 342 -15.97 -4.81 7.18
N THR A 343 -16.49 -5.38 8.26
CA THR A 343 -17.55 -4.76 9.05
C THR A 343 -17.07 -3.47 9.74
N HIS A 344 -15.82 -3.45 10.24
CA HIS A 344 -15.22 -2.23 10.80
C HIS A 344 -15.06 -1.13 9.75
N CYS A 345 -14.47 -1.42 8.59
CA CYS A 345 -14.28 -0.48 7.49
C CYS A 345 -15.61 0.00 6.87
N TYR A 346 -16.68 -0.78 6.95
CA TYR A 346 -18.01 -0.34 6.50
C TYR A 346 -18.58 0.78 7.39
N GLY A 347 -18.14 0.82 8.66
CA GLY A 347 -18.46 1.85 9.63
C GLY A 347 -19.81 1.65 10.35
N PRO A 348 -20.05 2.44 11.41
CA PRO A 348 -21.24 2.31 12.26
C PRO A 348 -22.52 2.82 11.59
N TYR A 349 -22.39 3.67 10.58
CA TYR A 349 -23.50 4.36 9.91
C TYR A 349 -24.53 3.37 9.29
N PRO A 350 -25.81 3.74 9.24
CA PRO A 350 -26.83 2.91 8.60
C PRO A 350 -26.58 2.75 7.10
N ILE A 351 -27.03 1.63 6.53
CA ILE A 351 -26.99 1.39 5.09
C ILE A 351 -27.83 2.49 4.41
N PRO A 352 -27.35 3.13 3.34
CA PRO A 352 -28.11 4.15 2.61
C PRO A 352 -29.52 3.66 2.26
N LYS A 353 -30.55 4.42 2.63
CA LYS A 353 -31.93 4.02 2.41
C LYS A 353 -32.32 4.22 0.96
N LEU A 354 -33.10 3.28 0.42
CA LEU A 354 -33.71 3.41 -0.90
C LEU A 354 -34.73 4.56 -0.90
N VAL A 355 -34.55 5.49 -1.84
CA VAL A 355 -35.45 6.66 -1.99
C VAL A 355 -36.66 6.29 -2.83
N GLU A 356 -37.85 6.62 -2.32
CA GLU A 356 -39.12 6.34 -3.00
C GLU A 356 -39.33 7.26 -4.21
N ILE A 357 -39.77 6.67 -5.32
CA ILE A 357 -40.06 7.41 -6.55
C ILE A 357 -41.52 7.86 -6.51
N LYS A 358 -41.74 9.14 -6.23
CA LYS A 358 -43.08 9.75 -6.26
C LYS A 358 -43.46 10.15 -7.70
N ARG A 359 -44.16 9.29 -8.43
CA ARG A 359 -44.80 9.67 -9.70
C ARG A 359 -46.26 10.09 -9.47
N LYS A 360 -46.63 11.30 -9.88
CA LYS A 360 -48.04 11.70 -10.00
C LYS A 360 -48.63 11.04 -11.25
N GLN A 361 -49.43 10.00 -11.07
CA GLN A 361 -50.15 9.36 -12.17
C GLN A 361 -51.22 10.32 -12.71
N THR A 362 -51.15 10.64 -14.00
CA THR A 362 -51.98 11.67 -14.65
C THR A 362 -53.38 11.16 -15.02
N SER A 363 -53.54 9.84 -15.17
CA SER A 363 -54.77 9.14 -15.49
C SER A 363 -55.16 8.26 -14.29
N ARG A 364 -56.24 8.63 -13.60
CA ARG A 364 -56.81 7.85 -12.48
C ARG A 364 -58.23 7.43 -12.84
N LEU A 365 -58.50 6.14 -12.75
CA LEU A 365 -59.85 5.57 -12.79
C LEU A 365 -60.25 5.19 -11.38
N ASP A 366 -61.52 5.32 -11.06
CA ASP A 366 -62.02 4.93 -9.74
C ASP A 366 -61.72 3.43 -9.46
N PRO A 367 -61.23 3.09 -8.26
CA PRO A 367 -61.15 1.72 -7.74
C PRO A 367 -62.33 0.81 -8.11
N HIS A 368 -63.55 1.34 -8.17
CA HIS A 368 -64.76 0.59 -8.50
C HIS A 368 -64.75 -0.04 -9.90
N PHE A 369 -63.96 0.49 -10.84
CA PHE A 369 -63.83 -0.05 -12.19
C PHE A 369 -62.81 -1.19 -12.31
N LEU A 370 -62.12 -1.53 -11.23
CA LEU A 370 -61.15 -2.63 -11.21
C LEU A 370 -61.84 -3.97 -11.47
N ASN A 371 -61.40 -4.69 -12.51
CA ASN A 371 -61.92 -6.01 -12.89
C ASN A 371 -63.44 -6.04 -13.16
N ASN A 372 -64.00 -4.93 -13.65
CA ASN A 372 -65.41 -4.84 -14.02
C ASN A 372 -65.62 -5.21 -15.51
N LYS A 373 -66.39 -6.27 -15.76
CA LYS A 373 -66.66 -6.82 -17.10
C LYS A 373 -67.45 -5.88 -18.00
N GLU A 374 -68.39 -5.10 -17.45
CA GLU A 374 -69.33 -4.31 -18.26
C GLU A 374 -68.67 -3.07 -18.87
N MET A 375 -67.66 -2.53 -18.20
CA MET A 375 -67.04 -1.24 -18.54
C MET A 375 -65.63 -1.37 -19.11
N SER A 376 -65.05 -2.58 -19.17
CA SER A 376 -63.71 -2.83 -19.68
C SER A 376 -63.64 -2.90 -21.21
N ASP A 377 -62.55 -2.38 -21.79
CA ASP A 377 -62.26 -2.42 -23.23
C ASP A 377 -61.09 -3.37 -23.58
N VAL A 378 -60.50 -4.05 -22.59
CA VAL A 378 -59.51 -5.12 -22.77
C VAL A 378 -59.68 -6.23 -21.73
N THR A 379 -59.45 -7.47 -22.14
CA THR A 379 -59.46 -8.65 -21.25
C THR A 379 -58.10 -9.32 -21.27
N PHE A 380 -57.50 -9.52 -20.10
CA PHE A 380 -56.31 -10.34 -19.93
C PHE A 380 -56.70 -11.75 -19.50
N LEU A 381 -56.04 -12.76 -20.05
CA LEU A 381 -56.18 -14.14 -19.58
C LEU A 381 -54.92 -14.49 -18.77
N VAL A 382 -55.07 -14.57 -17.45
CA VAL A 382 -53.97 -14.83 -16.51
C VAL A 382 -54.23 -16.17 -15.83
N GLU A 383 -53.35 -17.15 -16.02
CA GLU A 383 -53.56 -18.53 -15.56
C GLU A 383 -54.92 -19.12 -16.00
N GLY A 384 -55.37 -18.78 -17.21
CA GLY A 384 -56.68 -19.22 -17.74
C GLY A 384 -57.89 -18.50 -17.15
N ARG A 385 -57.71 -17.49 -16.29
CA ARG A 385 -58.79 -16.69 -15.70
C ARG A 385 -58.86 -15.31 -16.36
N PRO A 386 -60.06 -14.82 -16.74
CA PRO A 386 -60.21 -13.49 -17.31
C PRO A 386 -59.99 -12.41 -16.24
N PHE A 387 -59.33 -11.33 -16.65
CA PHE A 387 -59.16 -10.10 -15.89
C PHE A 387 -59.51 -8.90 -16.76
N TYR A 388 -60.50 -8.13 -16.34
CA TYR A 388 -61.07 -7.02 -17.11
C TYR A 388 -60.36 -5.70 -16.79
N ALA A 389 -59.90 -4.96 -17.80
CA ALA A 389 -59.14 -3.71 -17.59
C ALA A 389 -59.42 -2.64 -18.66
N HIS A 390 -58.79 -1.47 -18.49
CA HIS A 390 -59.00 -0.29 -19.32
C HIS A 390 -57.72 0.10 -20.08
N ARG A 391 -57.78 0.12 -21.43
CA ARG A 391 -56.62 0.39 -22.30
C ARG A 391 -56.01 1.76 -22.01
N VAL A 392 -56.83 2.79 -21.82
CA VAL A 392 -56.38 4.18 -21.58
C VAL A 392 -55.46 4.28 -20.35
N LEU A 393 -55.83 3.62 -19.25
CA LEU A 393 -55.01 3.59 -18.02
C LEU A 393 -53.68 2.88 -18.27
N LEU A 394 -53.72 1.72 -18.91
CA LEU A 394 -52.55 0.87 -19.14
C LEU A 394 -51.55 1.49 -20.13
N PHE A 395 -52.05 2.16 -21.17
CA PHE A 395 -51.25 2.81 -22.21
C PHE A 395 -50.42 3.97 -21.66
N THR A 396 -50.95 4.65 -20.65
CA THR A 396 -50.32 5.82 -20.01
C THR A 396 -49.44 5.41 -18.83
N ALA A 397 -49.76 4.31 -18.14
CA ALA A 397 -49.04 3.90 -16.96
C ALA A 397 -47.73 3.14 -17.22
N SER A 398 -47.64 2.34 -18.29
CA SER A 398 -46.42 1.58 -18.59
C SER A 398 -46.11 1.42 -20.07
N PRO A 399 -44.82 1.57 -20.47
CA PRO A 399 -44.39 1.34 -21.85
C PRO A 399 -44.59 -0.12 -22.28
N ARG A 400 -44.42 -1.08 -21.37
CA ARG A 400 -44.66 -2.50 -21.65
C ARG A 400 -46.12 -2.77 -21.97
N PHE A 401 -47.04 -2.25 -21.17
CA PHE A 401 -48.48 -2.40 -21.44
C PHE A 401 -48.87 -1.71 -22.75
N LYS A 402 -48.33 -0.51 -23.02
CA LYS A 402 -48.51 0.17 -24.31
C LYS A 402 -48.06 -0.70 -25.48
N ALA A 403 -46.90 -1.35 -25.39
CA ALA A 403 -46.40 -2.24 -26.43
C ALA A 403 -47.29 -3.48 -26.62
N LEU A 404 -47.71 -4.13 -25.52
CA LEU A 404 -48.59 -5.30 -25.53
C LEU A 404 -49.96 -4.99 -26.16
N LEU A 405 -50.49 -3.78 -25.93
CA LEU A 405 -51.78 -3.34 -26.44
C LEU A 405 -51.73 -2.82 -27.89
N SER A 406 -50.55 -2.41 -28.37
CA SER A 406 -50.35 -1.88 -29.73
C SER A 406 -50.08 -2.97 -30.77
N SER A 407 -49.69 -4.18 -30.35
CA SER A 407 -49.31 -5.27 -31.24
C SER A 407 -50.48 -6.03 -31.89
N LYS A 408 -51.74 -5.62 -31.68
CA LYS A 408 -52.93 -6.27 -32.26
C LYS A 408 -53.97 -5.23 -32.75
N PRO A 409 -54.59 -5.45 -33.93
CA PRO A 409 -55.62 -4.54 -34.48
C PRO A 409 -56.91 -4.54 -33.65
N ALA A 410 -57.61 -3.40 -33.66
CA ALA A 410 -58.67 -3.01 -32.72
C ALA A 410 -60.06 -3.64 -32.94
N SER A 411 -60.21 -4.68 -33.78
CA SER A 411 -61.53 -5.08 -34.29
C SER A 411 -62.23 -6.22 -33.54
N ASP A 412 -61.57 -6.92 -32.61
CA ASP A 412 -62.22 -7.94 -31.77
C ASP A 412 -61.78 -7.77 -30.32
N SER A 413 -62.66 -8.13 -29.38
CA SER A 413 -62.41 -8.16 -27.93
C SER A 413 -61.00 -8.68 -27.65
N THR A 414 -60.08 -7.78 -27.31
CA THR A 414 -58.64 -8.08 -27.31
C THR A 414 -58.34 -8.92 -26.08
N CYS A 415 -58.34 -10.25 -26.26
CA CYS A 415 -57.88 -11.19 -25.25
C CYS A 415 -56.34 -11.26 -25.30
N ILE A 416 -55.68 -10.92 -24.20
CA ILE A 416 -54.21 -10.94 -24.08
C ILE A 416 -53.81 -11.93 -23.00
N GLU A 417 -53.07 -12.97 -23.40
CA GLU A 417 -52.59 -13.99 -22.46
C GLU A 417 -51.34 -13.50 -21.70
N ILE A 418 -51.34 -13.73 -20.39
CA ILE A 418 -50.19 -13.48 -19.50
C ILE A 418 -49.86 -14.80 -18.79
N ASN A 419 -48.79 -15.45 -19.26
CA ASN A 419 -48.40 -16.79 -18.79
C ASN A 419 -47.30 -16.75 -17.71
N TYR A 420 -46.69 -15.59 -17.47
CA TYR A 420 -45.49 -15.46 -16.64
C TYR A 420 -45.74 -14.78 -15.29
N VAL A 421 -47.00 -14.46 -14.97
CA VAL A 421 -47.39 -13.79 -13.72
C VAL A 421 -48.61 -14.50 -13.16
N LYS A 422 -48.57 -14.86 -11.87
CA LYS A 422 -49.71 -15.49 -11.19
C LYS A 422 -50.89 -14.51 -11.08
N TYR A 423 -52.11 -15.04 -11.06
CA TYR A 423 -53.32 -14.21 -10.99
C TYR A 423 -53.34 -13.23 -9.81
N PRO A 424 -52.99 -13.62 -8.56
CA PRO A 424 -53.00 -12.70 -7.42
C PRO A 424 -51.98 -11.56 -7.55
N ILE A 425 -50.82 -11.84 -8.13
CA ILE A 425 -49.77 -10.83 -8.36
C ILE A 425 -50.20 -9.86 -9.45
N PHE A 426 -50.81 -10.36 -10.53
CA PHE A 426 -51.36 -9.49 -11.57
C PHE A 426 -52.48 -8.59 -11.03
N GLN A 427 -53.32 -9.12 -10.13
CA GLN A 427 -54.33 -8.33 -9.44
C GLN A 427 -53.70 -7.20 -8.61
N LEU A 428 -52.61 -7.45 -7.88
CA LEU A 428 -51.87 -6.41 -7.14
C LEU A 428 -51.29 -5.34 -8.07
N VAL A 429 -50.72 -5.74 -9.21
CA VAL A 429 -50.24 -4.80 -10.24
C VAL A 429 -51.39 -3.91 -10.74
N MET A 430 -52.55 -4.50 -10.99
CA MET A 430 -53.73 -3.74 -11.42
C MET A 430 -54.27 -2.84 -10.31
N GLN A 431 -54.33 -3.31 -9.06
CA GLN A 431 -54.71 -2.47 -7.91
C GLN A 431 -53.80 -1.24 -7.78
N TYR A 432 -52.49 -1.41 -7.92
CA TYR A 432 -51.53 -0.30 -7.94
C TYR A 432 -51.89 0.76 -8.99
N LEU A 433 -52.21 0.31 -10.20
CA LEU A 433 -52.52 1.18 -11.33
C LEU A 433 -53.83 1.95 -11.17
N TYR A 434 -54.88 1.31 -10.63
CA TYR A 434 -56.17 1.97 -10.40
C TYR A 434 -56.15 2.86 -9.17
N TYR A 435 -55.47 2.46 -8.10
CA TYR A 435 -55.39 3.24 -6.86
C TYR A 435 -54.44 4.44 -6.99
N GLY A 436 -53.61 4.46 -8.04
CA GLY A 436 -52.78 5.60 -8.37
C GLY A 436 -51.55 5.75 -7.48
N GLY A 437 -51.11 4.66 -6.83
CA GLY A 437 -50.04 4.60 -5.85
C GLY A 437 -49.99 3.29 -5.07
N ALA A 438 -48.95 3.12 -4.26
CA ALA A 438 -48.72 1.90 -3.47
C ALA A 438 -49.24 1.98 -2.02
N GLU A 439 -49.71 3.13 -1.57
CA GLU A 439 -50.11 3.38 -0.17
C GLU A 439 -51.26 2.48 0.32
N SER A 440 -52.13 2.03 -0.60
CA SER A 440 -53.30 1.20 -0.31
C SER A 440 -53.12 -0.28 -0.66
N LEU A 441 -51.91 -0.70 -1.07
CA LEU A 441 -51.63 -2.10 -1.39
C LEU A 441 -51.32 -2.91 -0.14
N LEU A 442 -52.06 -4.00 0.04
CA LEU A 442 -51.79 -5.01 1.07
C LEU A 442 -50.93 -6.12 0.47
N ILE A 443 -49.61 -5.94 0.52
CA ILE A 443 -48.65 -6.91 -0.02
C ILE A 443 -48.20 -7.84 1.11
N LYS A 444 -48.41 -9.16 0.94
CA LYS A 444 -47.91 -10.15 1.90
C LYS A 444 -46.44 -10.44 1.66
N ASN A 445 -45.70 -10.80 2.70
CA ASN A 445 -44.25 -11.05 2.62
C ASN A 445 -43.85 -12.10 1.56
N ASN A 446 -44.67 -13.14 1.38
CA ASN A 446 -44.43 -14.20 0.39
C ASN A 446 -44.74 -13.78 -1.05
N GLU A 447 -45.43 -12.66 -1.27
CA GLU A 447 -45.83 -12.16 -2.59
C GLU A 447 -44.88 -11.07 -3.11
N ILE A 448 -44.07 -10.43 -2.25
CA ILE A 448 -43.23 -9.27 -2.60
C ILE A 448 -42.26 -9.58 -3.74
N MET A 449 -41.57 -10.72 -3.69
CA MET A 449 -40.54 -11.08 -4.67
C MET A 449 -41.15 -11.33 -6.06
N GLU A 450 -42.32 -11.96 -6.11
CA GLU A 450 -43.07 -12.18 -7.35
C GLU A 450 -43.63 -10.85 -7.89
N LEU A 451 -44.10 -9.97 -6.99
CA LEU A 451 -44.56 -8.64 -7.36
C LEU A 451 -43.42 -7.76 -7.90
N LEU A 452 -42.22 -7.86 -7.32
CA LEU A 452 -41.03 -7.17 -7.82
C LEU A 452 -40.69 -7.65 -9.25
N SER A 453 -40.73 -8.96 -9.51
CA SER A 453 -40.56 -9.52 -10.86
C SER A 453 -41.61 -8.99 -11.84
N ALA A 454 -42.88 -8.96 -11.42
CA ALA A 454 -43.96 -8.43 -12.25
C ALA A 454 -43.80 -6.93 -12.51
N ALA A 455 -43.46 -6.13 -11.50
CA ALA A 455 -43.23 -4.70 -11.63
C ALA A 455 -42.08 -4.41 -12.62
N LYS A 456 -40.98 -5.17 -12.54
CA LYS A 456 -39.88 -5.09 -13.50
C LYS A 456 -40.32 -5.49 -14.91
N PHE A 457 -41.02 -6.62 -15.05
CA PHE A 457 -41.51 -7.11 -16.34
C PHE A 457 -42.44 -6.11 -17.04
N PHE A 458 -43.36 -5.51 -16.28
CA PHE A 458 -44.27 -4.48 -16.77
C PHE A 458 -43.64 -3.08 -16.81
N GLN A 459 -42.37 -2.91 -16.49
CA GLN A 459 -41.65 -1.62 -16.52
C GLN A 459 -42.33 -0.54 -15.66
N LEU A 460 -42.78 -0.92 -14.45
CA LEU A 460 -43.41 -0.04 -13.47
C LEU A 460 -42.39 0.41 -12.43
N GLU A 461 -41.55 1.38 -12.76
CA GLU A 461 -40.41 1.82 -11.93
C GLU A 461 -40.78 2.20 -10.49
N ALA A 462 -41.88 2.94 -10.28
CA ALA A 462 -42.28 3.37 -8.94
C ALA A 462 -42.79 2.21 -8.07
N LEU A 463 -43.54 1.27 -8.66
CA LEU A 463 -43.94 0.04 -7.98
C LEU A 463 -42.72 -0.85 -7.70
N GLN A 464 -41.79 -0.95 -8.64
CA GLN A 464 -40.53 -1.68 -8.47
C GLN A 464 -39.77 -1.11 -7.27
N ARG A 465 -39.53 0.21 -7.23
CA ARG A 465 -38.86 0.88 -6.10
C ARG A 465 -39.58 0.66 -4.77
N HIS A 466 -40.91 0.70 -4.76
CA HIS A 466 -41.68 0.43 -3.55
C HIS A 466 -41.47 -1.01 -3.06
N CYS A 467 -41.48 -2.01 -3.96
CA CYS A 467 -41.17 -3.39 -3.60
C CYS A 467 -39.73 -3.53 -3.07
N GLU A 468 -38.75 -2.86 -3.71
CA GLU A 468 -37.35 -2.83 -3.23
C GLU A 468 -37.25 -2.28 -1.79
N ILE A 469 -38.00 -1.22 -1.45
CA ILE A 469 -38.04 -0.65 -0.10
C ILE A 469 -38.62 -1.65 0.92
N ILE A 470 -39.65 -2.41 0.55
CA ILE A 470 -40.22 -3.44 1.45
C ILE A 470 -39.23 -4.59 1.64
N CYS A 471 -38.57 -5.06 0.56
CA CYS A 471 -37.49 -6.05 0.66
C CYS A 471 -36.36 -5.57 1.59
N ALA A 472 -35.91 -4.33 1.40
CA ALA A 472 -34.86 -3.73 2.24
C ALA A 472 -35.25 -3.62 3.72
N LYS A 473 -36.54 -3.44 4.05
CA LYS A 473 -37.04 -3.42 5.43
C LYS A 473 -37.22 -4.80 6.05
N SER A 474 -37.46 -5.82 5.23
CA SER A 474 -37.73 -7.20 5.67
C SER A 474 -36.49 -8.11 5.63
N ILE A 475 -35.35 -7.58 5.18
CA ILE A 475 -34.09 -8.31 5.12
C ILE A 475 -33.61 -8.71 6.52
N ASN A 476 -33.18 -9.96 6.65
CA ASN A 476 -32.60 -10.55 7.85
C ASN A 476 -31.52 -11.58 7.47
N THR A 477 -30.88 -12.20 8.47
CA THR A 477 -29.78 -13.17 8.26
C THR A 477 -30.21 -14.48 7.59
N GLU A 478 -31.51 -14.76 7.51
CA GLU A 478 -32.05 -15.99 6.92
C GLU A 478 -32.44 -15.79 5.45
N ASN A 479 -33.00 -14.63 5.09
CA ASN A 479 -33.55 -14.36 3.76
C ASN A 479 -32.67 -13.47 2.86
N CYS A 480 -31.58 -12.90 3.39
CA CYS A 480 -30.77 -11.91 2.66
C CYS A 480 -30.14 -12.47 1.37
N VAL A 481 -29.75 -13.76 1.37
CA VAL A 481 -29.17 -14.43 0.19
C VAL A 481 -30.21 -14.60 -0.91
N ASP A 482 -31.42 -15.01 -0.57
CA ASP A 482 -32.52 -15.19 -1.53
C ASP A 482 -32.95 -13.84 -2.15
N ILE A 483 -33.05 -12.79 -1.33
CA ILE A 483 -33.37 -11.44 -1.79
C ILE A 483 -32.31 -10.94 -2.79
N TYR A 484 -31.04 -11.13 -2.46
CA TYR A 484 -29.92 -10.74 -3.31
C TYR A 484 -29.90 -11.49 -4.65
N ASN A 485 -30.01 -12.82 -4.62
CA ASN A 485 -30.01 -13.65 -5.83
C ASN A 485 -31.14 -13.26 -6.78
N HIS A 486 -32.34 -13.01 -6.24
CA HIS A 486 -33.47 -12.55 -7.03
C HIS A 486 -33.28 -11.14 -7.58
N ALA A 487 -32.71 -10.22 -6.79
CA ALA A 487 -32.39 -8.86 -7.24
C ALA A 487 -31.38 -8.87 -8.40
N LYS A 488 -30.34 -9.71 -8.31
CA LYS A 488 -29.35 -9.90 -9.38
C LYS A 488 -29.97 -10.55 -10.62
N PHE A 489 -30.81 -11.58 -10.45
CA PHE A 489 -31.54 -12.22 -11.55
C PHE A 489 -32.41 -11.22 -12.33
N LEU A 490 -33.07 -10.29 -11.63
CA LEU A 490 -33.91 -9.25 -12.26
C LEU A 490 -33.11 -8.03 -12.78
N GLY A 491 -31.81 -7.94 -12.50
CA GLY A 491 -31.00 -6.77 -12.82
C GLY A 491 -31.44 -5.51 -12.06
N VAL A 492 -31.81 -5.67 -10.79
CA VAL A 492 -32.23 -4.58 -9.90
C VAL A 492 -31.03 -4.13 -9.08
N THR A 493 -30.34 -3.09 -9.56
CA THR A 493 -29.04 -2.65 -9.02
C THR A 493 -29.13 -2.08 -7.61
N GLU A 494 -30.16 -1.27 -7.33
CA GLU A 494 -30.30 -0.57 -6.05
C GLU A 494 -30.56 -1.52 -4.88
N LEU A 495 -31.47 -2.49 -5.05
CA LEU A 495 -31.71 -3.52 -4.05
C LEU A 495 -30.50 -4.44 -3.90
N SER A 496 -29.80 -4.77 -4.99
CA SER A 496 -28.56 -5.55 -4.94
C SER A 496 -27.49 -4.83 -4.10
N ALA A 497 -27.25 -3.56 -4.37
CA ALA A 497 -26.30 -2.73 -3.61
C ALA A 497 -26.71 -2.58 -2.13
N TYR A 498 -28.01 -2.49 -1.84
CA TYR A 498 -28.51 -2.49 -0.46
C TYR A 498 -28.20 -3.82 0.26
N CYS A 499 -28.42 -4.95 -0.42
CA CYS A 499 -28.09 -6.28 0.12
C CYS A 499 -26.58 -6.44 0.33
N GLU A 500 -25.74 -5.97 -0.61
CA GLU A 500 -24.28 -5.96 -0.46
C GLU A 500 -23.84 -5.15 0.77
N GLY A 501 -24.47 -3.99 1.01
CA GLY A 501 -24.25 -3.21 2.23
C GLY A 501 -24.71 -3.95 3.50
N TYR A 502 -25.82 -4.69 3.43
CA TYR A 502 -26.30 -5.53 4.52
C TYR A 502 -25.33 -6.68 4.82
N PHE A 503 -24.78 -7.32 3.78
CA PHE A 503 -23.78 -8.36 3.89
C PHE A 503 -22.53 -7.86 4.61
N LEU A 504 -21.95 -6.73 4.17
CA LEU A 504 -20.76 -6.15 4.79
C LEU A 504 -20.99 -5.76 6.26
N LYS A 505 -22.15 -5.19 6.57
CA LYS A 505 -22.49 -4.75 7.94
C LYS A 505 -22.69 -5.92 8.91
N ASN A 506 -23.16 -7.07 8.41
CA ASN A 506 -23.45 -8.25 9.23
C ASN A 506 -22.50 -9.42 8.93
N MET A 507 -21.36 -9.15 8.30
CA MET A 507 -20.49 -10.19 7.74
C MET A 507 -19.96 -11.14 8.81
N MET A 508 -19.71 -10.63 10.02
CA MET A 508 -19.26 -11.44 11.17
C MET A 508 -20.22 -12.59 11.51
N VAL A 509 -21.53 -12.39 11.34
CA VAL A 509 -22.53 -13.42 11.59
C VAL A 509 -22.79 -14.25 10.34
N LEU A 510 -22.83 -13.59 9.18
CA LEU A 510 -23.14 -14.24 7.90
C LEU A 510 -22.05 -15.20 7.44
N ILE A 511 -20.78 -14.99 7.80
CA ILE A 511 -19.69 -15.87 7.39
C ILE A 511 -19.84 -17.31 7.93
N GLU A 512 -20.64 -17.50 8.98
CA GLU A 512 -20.98 -18.81 9.54
C GLU A 512 -22.21 -19.45 8.86
N ASN A 513 -23.01 -18.66 8.15
CA ASN A 513 -24.21 -19.11 7.46
C ASN A 513 -23.85 -19.86 6.16
N GLU A 514 -24.31 -21.10 6.03
CA GLU A 514 -24.02 -21.96 4.89
C GLU A 514 -24.52 -21.42 3.54
N ALA A 515 -25.70 -20.78 3.49
CA ALA A 515 -26.22 -20.19 2.26
C ALA A 515 -25.33 -19.02 1.79
N PHE A 516 -24.83 -18.23 2.73
CA PHE A 516 -23.91 -17.13 2.41
C PHE A 516 -22.51 -17.64 2.04
N LYS A 517 -21.99 -18.67 2.71
CA LYS A 517 -20.74 -19.33 2.29
C LYS A 517 -20.84 -19.89 0.87
N GLN A 518 -21.96 -20.54 0.54
CA GLN A 518 -22.21 -21.01 -0.82
C GLN A 518 -22.20 -19.84 -1.81
N LEU A 519 -22.88 -18.74 -1.50
CA LEU A 519 -22.87 -17.53 -2.33
C LEU A 519 -21.46 -16.98 -2.57
N LEU A 520 -20.58 -16.99 -1.55
CA LEU A 520 -19.21 -16.47 -1.65
C LEU A 520 -18.24 -17.38 -2.40
N TYR A 521 -18.40 -18.71 -2.25
CA TYR A 521 -17.41 -19.70 -2.71
C TYR A 521 -17.87 -20.57 -3.89
N ASP A 522 -19.13 -20.45 -4.35
CA ASP A 522 -19.61 -21.25 -5.45
C ASP A 522 -18.85 -20.94 -6.75
N LYS A 523 -18.23 -21.99 -7.30
CA LYS A 523 -17.43 -21.93 -8.52
C LYS A 523 -18.27 -22.06 -9.80
N ASN A 524 -19.56 -22.35 -9.68
CA ASN A 524 -20.44 -22.56 -10.84
C ASN A 524 -20.87 -21.26 -11.56
N GLY A 525 -20.46 -20.09 -11.04
CA GLY A 525 -20.80 -18.77 -11.58
C GLY A 525 -20.04 -18.33 -12.85
N GLU A 526 -19.18 -19.17 -13.45
CA GLU A 526 -18.50 -18.84 -14.73
C GLU A 526 -19.48 -18.60 -15.89
N THR A 527 -20.76 -18.98 -15.75
CA THR A 527 -21.79 -18.80 -16.80
C THR A 527 -22.70 -17.58 -16.60
N SER A 528 -22.54 -16.76 -15.54
CA SER A 528 -23.51 -15.68 -15.29
C SER A 528 -22.99 -14.39 -14.65
N GLY A 529 -21.74 -13.96 -14.87
CA GLY A 529 -21.32 -12.57 -14.61
C GLY A 529 -21.53 -12.03 -13.17
N GLN A 530 -21.76 -12.90 -12.19
CA GLN A 530 -22.01 -12.56 -10.79
C GLN A 530 -20.75 -12.88 -9.98
N ASN A 531 -19.80 -11.95 -9.93
CA ASN A 531 -18.72 -12.05 -8.96
C ASN A 531 -19.10 -11.28 -7.69
N VAL A 532 -19.80 -11.98 -6.77
CA VAL A 532 -20.30 -11.41 -5.50
C VAL A 532 -19.17 -10.75 -4.70
N LEU A 533 -17.96 -11.31 -4.73
CA LEU A 533 -16.80 -10.73 -4.05
C LEU A 533 -16.38 -9.38 -4.65
N GLU A 534 -16.44 -9.22 -5.98
CA GLU A 534 -16.17 -7.94 -6.65
C GLU A 534 -17.25 -6.90 -6.33
N ASP A 535 -18.52 -7.33 -6.27
CA ASP A 535 -19.63 -6.46 -5.89
C ASP A 535 -19.48 -5.96 -4.44
N LEU A 536 -19.18 -6.86 -3.51
CA LEU A 536 -18.89 -6.53 -2.10
C LEU A 536 -17.67 -5.60 -1.99
N GLN A 537 -16.60 -5.87 -2.74
CA GLN A 537 -15.41 -5.03 -2.77
C GLN A 537 -15.74 -3.62 -3.25
N ARG A 538 -16.52 -3.48 -4.34
CA ARG A 538 -16.93 -2.18 -4.88
C ARG A 538 -17.83 -1.41 -3.91
N THR A 539 -18.76 -2.10 -3.26
CA THR A 539 -19.67 -1.49 -2.28
C THR A 539 -18.90 -1.03 -1.04
N LEU A 540 -17.94 -1.82 -0.55
CA LEU A 540 -17.06 -1.43 0.56
C LEU A 540 -16.15 -0.26 0.19
N ALA A 541 -15.52 -0.29 -1.00
CA ALA A 541 -14.70 0.80 -1.52
C ALA A 541 -15.47 2.13 -1.57
N THR A 542 -16.67 2.11 -2.14
CA THR A 542 -17.55 3.29 -2.23
C THR A 542 -17.90 3.81 -0.83
N ARG A 543 -18.13 2.90 0.13
CA ARG A 543 -18.44 3.25 1.51
C ARG A 543 -17.25 3.91 2.21
N ILE A 544 -16.06 3.33 2.13
CA ILE A 544 -14.82 3.88 2.71
C ILE A 544 -14.55 5.26 2.10
N GLN A 545 -14.65 5.39 0.78
CA GLN A 545 -14.45 6.67 0.09
C GLN A 545 -15.38 7.76 0.65
N SER A 546 -16.66 7.42 0.85
CA SER A 546 -17.67 8.36 1.35
C SER A 546 -17.50 8.76 2.82
N ILE A 547 -16.87 7.92 3.63
CA ILE A 547 -16.71 8.17 5.07
C ILE A 547 -15.36 8.83 5.38
N HIS A 548 -14.28 8.32 4.80
CA HIS A 548 -12.91 8.64 5.23
C HIS A 548 -12.15 9.53 4.24
N LEU A 549 -12.44 9.46 2.94
CA LEU A 549 -11.60 10.07 1.90
C LEU A 549 -12.24 11.26 1.17
N SER A 550 -13.54 11.51 1.37
CA SER A 550 -14.17 12.69 0.80
C SER A 550 -13.66 13.97 1.49
N SER A 551 -12.98 14.84 0.74
CA SER A 551 -12.43 16.15 1.16
C SER A 551 -13.46 17.08 1.83
N SER A 552 -14.74 16.78 1.73
CA SER A 552 -15.83 17.45 2.43
C SER A 552 -16.05 16.84 3.81
N LYS A 553 -15.15 17.14 4.77
CA LYS A 553 -15.54 17.21 6.19
C LYS A 553 -16.60 18.32 6.34
N GLY A 554 -17.85 18.05 5.92
CA GLY A 554 -18.92 19.05 5.94
C GLY A 554 -20.10 18.86 4.97
N SER A 555 -20.09 17.90 4.04
CA SER A 555 -21.29 17.59 3.25
C SER A 555 -21.81 16.22 3.66
N VAL A 556 -22.67 16.25 4.68
CA VAL A 556 -23.25 15.08 5.32
C VAL A 556 -24.16 14.31 4.35
N VAL A 557 -23.91 13.00 4.35
CA VAL A 557 -24.74 11.87 3.92
C VAL A 557 -26.14 11.89 4.56
#